data_AF-A0A2N0Q7J0-F1
#
_entry.id   AF-A0A2N0Q7J0-F1
#
_cell.length_a   1.000
_cell.length_b   1.000
_cell.length_c   1.000
_cell.angle_alpha   90.00
_cell.angle_beta   90.00
_cell.angle_gamma   90.00
#
_symmetry.space_group_name_H-M   'P 1'
#
loop_
_entity.id
_entity.type
_entity.pdbx_description
1 polymer ?
#
loop_
_entity_poly.entity_id
_entity_poly.type
_entity_poly.pdbx_seq_one_letter_code
_entity_poly.pdbx_strand_id
1 'polypeptide(L)'
;MGRLRYSYTCGVCNFKTKTIPCTKCTKYERHNNFDSGYKNVDDMIIASQSHAKDDRDFLEWIEFSQLRILETLDEGGFGTVYKAKWLDGLPMDASDVGRAWNRSHFNYVVAVKFFHNNKDFLKEVK
;
A
#
# COMPACT_ATOMS: atom_id res chain seq x y z
N MET A 1 14.49 -25.76 28.62
CA MET A 1 14.64 -25.79 27.14
C MET A 1 14.58 -24.36 26.62
N GLY A 2 15.74 -23.76 26.35
CA GLY A 2 15.82 -22.37 25.89
C GLY A 2 15.31 -22.24 24.46
N ARG A 3 14.30 -21.41 24.22
CA ARG A 3 13.92 -21.02 22.86
C ARG A 3 15.10 -20.27 22.25
N LEU A 4 15.78 -20.86 21.27
CA LEU A 4 16.73 -20.14 20.42
C LEU A 4 15.98 -18.94 19.83
N ARG A 5 16.28 -17.74 20.34
CA ARG A 5 15.72 -16.49 19.80
C ARG A 5 16.56 -16.13 18.59
N TYR A 6 16.20 -16.67 17.41
CA TYR A 6 16.77 -16.19 16.16
C TYR A 6 16.44 -14.70 16.04
N SER A 7 17.47 -13.86 16.10
CA SER A 7 17.38 -12.42 15.88
C SER A 7 18.16 -12.11 14.61
N TYR A 8 17.50 -11.51 13.64
CA TYR A 8 18.12 -11.05 12.41
C TYR A 8 18.56 -9.60 12.57
N THR A 9 19.71 -9.24 12.02
CA THR A 9 20.09 -7.83 11.88
C THR A 9 19.56 -7.34 10.54
N CYS A 10 18.77 -6.27 10.55
CA CYS A 10 18.28 -5.64 9.33
C CYS A 10 19.43 -4.98 8.58
N GLY A 11 19.64 -5.32 7.31
CA GLY A 11 20.71 -4.73 6.48
C GLY A 11 20.49 -3.25 6.13
N VAL A 12 19.26 -2.74 6.28
CA VAL A 12 18.90 -1.34 5.95
C VAL A 12 19.06 -0.41 7.15
N CYS A 13 18.49 -0.78 8.30
CA CYS A 13 18.51 0.08 9.49
C CYS A 13 19.38 -0.44 10.64
N ASN A 14 20.09 -1.55 10.45
CA ASN A 14 20.94 -2.21 11.45
C ASN A 14 20.22 -2.61 12.76
N PHE A 15 18.88 -2.62 12.76
CA PHE A 15 18.09 -3.00 13.94
C PHE A 15 17.94 -4.52 14.05
N LYS A 16 17.99 -5.05 15.28
CA LYS A 16 17.73 -6.46 15.56
C LYS A 16 16.22 -6.74 15.55
N THR A 17 15.76 -7.53 14.59
CA THR A 17 14.35 -7.93 14.42
C THR A 17 14.17 -9.42 14.65
N LYS A 18 12.97 -9.83 15.07
CA LYS A 18 12.56 -11.23 15.18
C LYS A 18 11.73 -11.71 13.98
N THR A 19 11.27 -10.78 13.15
CA THR A 19 10.43 -11.04 11.98
C THR A 19 11.15 -10.61 10.71
N ILE A 20 10.77 -11.25 9.61
CA ILE A 20 11.08 -10.84 8.24
C ILE A 20 9.73 -10.44 7.61
N PRO A 21 9.60 -9.22 7.07
CA PRO A 21 10.61 -8.16 7.02
C PRO A 21 10.86 -7.47 8.37
N CYS A 22 11.86 -6.58 8.41
CA CYS A 22 12.15 -5.78 9.60
C CYS A 22 10.99 -4.81 9.90
N THR A 23 10.28 -5.02 11.02
CA THR A 23 9.09 -4.24 11.40
C THR A 23 9.33 -2.73 11.43
N LYS A 24 10.55 -2.30 11.80
CA LYS A 24 10.92 -0.87 11.83
C LYS A 24 11.01 -0.28 10.42
N CYS A 25 11.64 -0.99 9.47
CA CYS A 25 11.69 -0.57 8.07
C CYS A 25 10.30 -0.57 7.44
N THR A 26 9.50 -1.62 7.70
CA THR A 26 8.11 -1.70 7.21
C THR A 26 7.27 -0.51 7.66
N LYS A 27 7.37 -0.12 8.93
CA LYS A 27 6.64 1.05 9.46
C LYS A 27 7.12 2.36 8.84
N TYR A 28 8.43 2.51 8.64
CA TYR A 28 9.01 3.70 8.03
C TYR A 28 8.57 3.85 6.57
N GLU A 29 8.67 2.78 5.79
CA GLU A 29 8.30 2.79 4.37
C GLU A 29 6.78 2.95 4.17
N ARG A 30 5.94 2.45 5.09
CA ARG A 30 4.49 2.72 5.09
C ARG A 30 4.15 4.20 5.21
N HIS A 31 4.77 4.91 6.15
CA HIS A 31 4.32 6.24 6.56
C HIS A 31 4.98 7.44 5.84
N ASN A 32 6.11 7.26 5.13
CA ASN A 32 6.96 8.40 4.74
C ASN A 32 7.13 8.63 3.22
N ASN A 33 6.43 7.90 2.34
CA ASN A 33 6.69 7.96 0.91
C ASN A 33 5.56 8.56 0.06
N PHE A 34 4.59 9.25 0.65
CA PHE A 34 3.52 9.90 -0.11
C PHE A 34 3.12 11.26 0.46
N ASP A 35 2.73 12.15 -0.45
CA ASP A 35 2.04 13.42 -0.18
C ASP A 35 0.99 13.55 -1.29
N SER A 36 -0.28 13.31 -0.96
CA SER A 36 -1.35 13.41 -1.95
C SER A 36 -1.70 14.87 -2.30
N GLY A 37 -1.18 15.84 -1.54
CA GLY A 37 -1.64 17.23 -1.56
C GLY A 37 -2.99 17.45 -0.87
N TYR A 38 -3.62 16.40 -0.33
CA TYR A 38 -4.92 16.45 0.33
C TYR A 38 -4.86 15.85 1.74
N LYS A 39 -4.74 16.74 2.75
CA LYS A 39 -4.58 16.33 4.16
C LYS A 39 -5.60 15.28 4.64
N ASN A 40 -6.85 15.40 4.21
CA ASN A 40 -7.90 14.44 4.60
C ASN A 40 -7.69 13.04 4.02
N VAL A 41 -7.10 12.94 2.83
CA VAL A 41 -6.71 11.66 2.23
C VAL A 41 -5.49 11.10 2.94
N ASP A 42 -4.50 11.95 3.22
CA ASP A 42 -3.29 11.53 3.93
C ASP A 42 -3.59 11.02 5.34
N ASP A 43 -4.42 11.75 6.10
CA ASP A 43 -4.86 11.36 7.44
C ASP A 43 -5.57 10.00 7.42
N MET A 44 -6.40 9.74 6.39
CA MET A 44 -7.13 8.47 6.23
C MET A 44 -6.18 7.30 5.95
N ILE A 45 -5.19 7.49 5.07
CA ILE A 45 -4.19 6.47 4.77
C ILE A 45 -3.34 6.17 6.01
N ILE A 46 -2.87 7.21 6.71
CA ILE A 46 -2.09 7.08 7.95
C ILE A 46 -2.92 6.36 9.03
N ALA A 47 -4.20 6.69 9.18
CA ALA A 47 -5.09 6.03 10.14
C ALA A 47 -5.25 4.55 9.81
N SER A 48 -5.51 4.22 8.53
CA SER A 48 -5.62 2.83 8.08
C SER A 48 -4.34 2.04 8.37
N GLN A 49 -3.17 2.58 8.03
CA GLN A 49 -1.87 1.95 8.27
C GLN A 49 -1.53 1.82 9.77
N SER A 50 -1.99 2.76 10.61
CA SER A 50 -1.79 2.73 12.06
C SER A 50 -2.66 1.69 12.78
N HIS A 51 -3.83 1.36 12.21
CA HIS A 51 -4.78 0.39 12.77
C HIS A 51 -4.69 -1.01 12.14
N ALA A 52 -3.85 -1.19 11.12
CA ALA A 52 -3.64 -2.45 10.42
C ALA A 52 -3.24 -3.59 11.37
N LYS A 53 -3.92 -4.73 11.26
CA LYS A 53 -3.58 -5.93 12.04
C LYS A 53 -2.50 -6.79 11.39
N ASP A 54 -2.40 -6.71 10.07
CA ASP A 54 -1.43 -7.44 9.26
C ASP A 54 -0.92 -6.57 8.10
N ASP A 55 -0.05 -7.14 7.26
CA ASP A 55 0.59 -6.44 6.15
C ASP A 55 -0.30 -6.32 4.90
N ARG A 56 -1.59 -6.68 4.98
CA ARG A 56 -2.60 -6.57 3.91
C ARG A 56 -3.84 -5.77 4.32
N ASP A 57 -4.03 -5.54 5.62
CA ASP A 57 -5.17 -4.84 6.23
C ASP A 57 -4.96 -3.33 6.33
N PHE A 58 -4.46 -2.70 5.26
CA PHE A 58 -4.30 -1.24 5.20
C PHE A 58 -4.40 -0.66 3.79
N LEU A 59 -4.67 0.64 3.72
CA LEU A 59 -4.67 1.41 2.48
C LEU A 59 -3.26 1.78 2.05
N GLU A 60 -2.94 1.47 0.80
CA GLU A 60 -1.68 1.82 0.15
C GLU A 60 -1.89 3.00 -0.80
N TRP A 61 -0.99 3.99 -0.73
CA TRP A 61 -0.95 5.05 -1.73
C TRP A 61 -0.28 4.53 -3.02
N ILE A 62 -0.95 4.72 -4.15
CA ILE A 62 -0.45 4.36 -5.48
C ILE A 62 -0.39 5.63 -6.31
N GLU A 63 0.81 5.98 -6.76
CA GLU A 63 1.01 7.08 -7.69
C GLU A 63 0.24 6.83 -8.99
N PHE A 64 -0.47 7.84 -9.49
CA PHE A 64 -1.28 7.70 -10.70
C PHE A 64 -0.44 7.28 -11.91
N SER A 65 0.83 7.68 -11.96
CA SER A 65 1.79 7.27 -13.00
C SER A 65 2.03 5.76 -13.08
N GLN A 66 1.72 5.02 -12.01
CA GLN A 66 1.80 3.56 -11.95
C GLN A 66 0.55 2.86 -12.47
N LEU A 67 -0.46 3.62 -12.89
CA LEU A 67 -1.71 3.09 -13.43
C LEU A 67 -1.82 3.42 -14.91
N ARG A 68 -1.93 2.37 -15.73
CA ARG A 68 -2.25 2.51 -17.16
C ARG A 68 -3.70 2.16 -17.41
N ILE A 69 -4.53 3.19 -17.60
CA ILE A 69 -5.94 3.04 -17.97
C ILE A 69 -6.04 2.32 -19.32
N LEU A 70 -6.95 1.34 -19.42
CA LEU A 70 -7.18 0.55 -20.62
C LEU A 70 -8.53 0.85 -21.25
N GLU A 71 -9.61 0.67 -20.49
CA GLU A 71 -10.98 0.82 -20.98
C GLU A 71 -11.93 1.20 -19.83
N THR A 72 -13.03 1.86 -20.16
CA THR A 72 -14.13 2.11 -19.22
C THR A 72 -14.90 0.81 -19.00
N LEU A 73 -15.17 0.47 -17.74
CA LEU A 73 -15.99 -0.67 -17.36
C LEU A 73 -17.44 -0.27 -17.08
N ASP A 74 -17.62 0.85 -16.36
CA ASP A 74 -18.94 1.32 -15.97
C ASP A 74 -18.92 2.82 -15.63
N GLU A 75 -20.08 3.47 -15.70
CA GLU A 75 -20.29 4.86 -15.31
C GLU A 75 -21.56 4.97 -14.46
N GLY A 76 -21.37 5.38 -13.20
CA GLY A 76 -22.46 5.54 -12.24
C GLY A 76 -22.60 6.98 -11.76
N GLY A 77 -23.60 7.22 -10.91
CA GLY A 77 -23.89 8.58 -10.41
C GLY A 77 -22.75 9.25 -9.61
N PHE A 78 -21.80 8.47 -9.09
CA PHE A 78 -20.69 8.96 -8.26
C PHE A 78 -19.33 8.95 -8.94
N GLY A 79 -19.23 8.36 -10.15
CA GLY A 79 -17.96 8.24 -10.84
C GLY A 79 -17.94 7.18 -11.94
N THR A 80 -16.79 7.09 -12.59
CA THR A 80 -16.51 6.16 -13.68
C THR A 80 -15.50 5.11 -13.21
N VAL A 81 -15.78 3.84 -13.47
CA VAL A 81 -14.88 2.72 -13.18
C VAL A 81 -14.15 2.34 -14.46
N TYR A 82 -12.83 2.26 -14.37
CA TYR A 82 -11.94 1.86 -15.45
C TYR A 82 -11.25 0.55 -15.12
N LYS A 83 -10.96 -0.22 -16.17
CA LYS A 83 -9.95 -1.27 -16.12
C LYS A 83 -8.59 -0.64 -16.36
N ALA A 84 -7.63 -0.96 -15.50
CA ALA A 84 -6.27 -0.46 -15.62
C ALA A 84 -5.25 -1.57 -15.40
N LYS A 85 -4.01 -1.33 -15.81
CA LYS A 85 -2.84 -2.10 -15.37
C LYS A 85 -2.09 -1.33 -14.29
N TRP A 86 -1.87 -1.98 -13.15
CA TRP A 86 -0.95 -1.51 -12.13
C TRP A 86 0.46 -2.00 -12.46
N LEU A 87 1.33 -1.07 -12.85
CA LEU A 87 2.65 -1.36 -13.41
C LEU A 87 3.58 -1.99 -12.35
N ASP A 88 3.62 -1.41 -11.15
CA ASP A 88 4.43 -1.91 -10.03
C ASP A 88 3.97 -3.28 -9.50
N GLY A 89 2.72 -3.65 -9.74
CA GLY A 89 2.18 -4.95 -9.34
C GLY A 89 1.82 -5.04 -7.85
N LEU A 90 1.41 -6.23 -7.44
CA LEU A 90 0.89 -6.49 -6.10
C LEU A 90 2.00 -6.60 -5.06
N PRO A 91 1.74 -6.18 -3.81
CA PRO A 91 2.61 -6.50 -2.68
C PRO A 91 2.86 -8.01 -2.58
N MET A 92 4.10 -8.39 -2.25
CA MET A 92 4.51 -9.76 -1.99
C MET A 92 5.11 -9.85 -0.59
N ASP A 93 4.88 -10.98 0.07
CA ASP A 93 5.50 -11.28 1.36
C ASP A 93 7.02 -11.14 1.24
N ALA A 94 7.63 -10.35 2.12
CA ALA A 94 9.05 -10.10 2.06
C ALA A 94 9.85 -11.35 2.46
N SER A 95 10.81 -11.71 1.62
CA SER A 95 11.72 -12.85 1.83
C SER A 95 13.00 -12.46 2.58
N ASP A 96 13.33 -11.16 2.62
CA ASP A 96 14.64 -10.66 3.04
C ASP A 96 14.55 -9.72 4.25
N VAL A 97 15.51 -9.85 5.17
CA VAL A 97 15.61 -8.99 6.37
C VAL A 97 16.08 -7.58 5.97
N GLY A 98 15.14 -6.73 5.56
CA GLY A 98 15.41 -5.31 5.28
C GLY A 98 14.67 -4.73 4.09
N ARG A 99 14.06 -5.56 3.24
CA ARG A 99 13.10 -5.10 2.24
C ARG A 99 11.70 -5.38 2.73
N ALA A 100 10.91 -4.37 3.05
CA ALA A 100 9.53 -4.59 3.47
C ALA A 100 8.54 -4.66 2.29
N TRP A 101 8.93 -4.15 1.12
CA TRP A 101 8.06 -4.05 -0.05
C TRP A 101 8.69 -4.75 -1.25
N ASN A 102 8.55 -6.08 -1.28
CA ASN A 102 8.74 -6.79 -2.52
C ASN A 102 7.44 -6.66 -3.34
N ARG A 103 7.57 -6.43 -4.64
CA ARG A 103 6.44 -6.43 -5.58
C ARG A 103 6.49 -7.65 -6.47
N SER A 104 5.33 -8.13 -6.87
CA SER A 104 5.16 -9.24 -7.79
C SER A 104 3.98 -8.98 -8.72
N HIS A 105 3.77 -9.84 -9.72
CA HIS A 105 2.64 -9.70 -10.64
C HIS A 105 2.61 -8.33 -11.33
N PHE A 106 3.75 -7.86 -11.87
CA PHE A 106 3.83 -6.62 -12.63
C PHE A 106 2.77 -6.56 -13.74
N ASN A 107 2.27 -5.36 -14.02
CA ASN A 107 1.16 -5.15 -14.96
C ASN A 107 -0.15 -5.85 -14.55
N TYR A 108 -0.40 -5.99 -13.24
CA TYR A 108 -1.62 -6.61 -12.72
C TYR A 108 -2.85 -5.83 -13.16
N VAL A 109 -3.92 -6.52 -13.55
CA VAL A 109 -5.17 -5.86 -13.96
C VAL A 109 -5.97 -5.51 -12.72
N VAL A 110 -6.33 -4.23 -12.60
CA VAL A 110 -7.08 -3.68 -11.47
C VAL A 110 -8.28 -2.87 -11.97
N ALA A 111 -9.24 -2.65 -11.09
CA ALA A 111 -10.30 -1.66 -11.29
C ALA A 111 -9.89 -0.35 -10.62
N VAL A 112 -10.04 0.77 -11.32
CA VAL A 112 -9.76 2.12 -10.79
C VAL A 112 -11.01 2.96 -10.95
N LYS A 113 -11.50 3.52 -9.84
CA LYS A 113 -12.69 4.39 -9.84
C LYS A 113 -12.28 5.84 -9.74
N PHE A 114 -12.75 6.64 -10.69
CA PHE A 114 -12.56 8.09 -10.71
C PHE A 114 -13.86 8.73 -10.23
N PHE A 115 -13.78 9.53 -9.18
CA PHE A 115 -14.93 10.22 -8.62
C PHE A 115 -15.16 11.56 -9.32
N HIS A 116 -16.42 11.94 -9.52
CA HIS A 116 -16.75 13.23 -10.13
C HIS A 116 -16.30 14.43 -9.30
N ASN A 117 -16.23 14.26 -7.98
CA ASN A 117 -15.76 15.27 -7.04
C ASN A 117 -15.34 14.65 -5.70
N ASN A 118 -14.64 15.43 -4.87
CA ASN A 118 -14.15 15.00 -3.57
C ASN A 118 -15.27 14.64 -2.57
N LYS A 119 -16.47 15.22 -2.69
CA LYS A 119 -17.58 14.90 -1.77
C LYS A 119 -18.10 13.49 -2.02
N ASP A 120 -18.11 13.05 -3.27
CA ASP A 120 -18.57 11.71 -3.62
C ASP A 120 -17.55 10.65 -3.20
N PHE A 121 -16.25 10.95 -3.34
CA PHE A 121 -15.17 10.12 -2.76
C PHE A 121 -15.37 9.89 -1.25
N LEU A 122 -15.54 10.97 -0.48
CA LEU A 122 -15.68 10.89 0.98
C LEU A 122 -16.98 10.21 1.47
N LYS A 123 -17.99 10.05 0.62
CA LYS A 123 -19.20 9.29 0.97
C LYS A 123 -18.97 7.78 0.91
N GLU A 124 -18.10 7.34 0.02
CA GLU A 124 -17.86 5.94 -0.30
C GLU A 124 -16.71 5.34 0.52
N VAL A 125 -15.67 6.13 0.76
CA VAL A 125 -14.52 5.72 1.58
C VAL A 125 -14.77 6.17 3.03
N LYS A 126 -15.40 5.29 3.82
CA LYS A 126 -15.68 5.48 5.25
C LYS A 126 -15.10 4.35 6.08
#